data_AF-A0A288GUM5-F1
#
_entry.id   AF-A0A288GUM5-F1
#
_cell.length_a   1.000
_cell.length_b   1.000
_cell.length_c   1.000
_cell.angle_alpha   90.00
_cell.angle_beta   90.00
_cell.angle_gamma   90.00
#
_symmetry.space_group_name_H-M   'P 1'
#
loop_
_entity.id
_entity.type
_entity.pdbx_description
1 polymer ?
#
loop_
_entity_poly.entity_id
_entity_poly.type
_entity_poly.pdbx_seq_one_letter_code
_entity_poly.pdbx_strand_id
1 'polypeptide(L)'
;MIYGIIGIIIIGIFLGIKIISPRKAAVVLRLGNTNRILREGLNFTIPFIEWTKSQSLALMNLDVTVDGITLDNVKTTVGLNVIFRVKDDDQSIIDSVFKINDPIKTIRAMVEEQLRAKIFTFQHDEIFGKRNEIGDEVKETLASKLHEFGMELDSVQVKDIQLDALVMEAMNNVVSAQKNKKAAITEAEGRKEAEILKAEGDKEMKRLLGEGMAAQRKAIADGFSQSIDEIKNADKDLKGREILDFLLAASRIETLERVGQDNAKVIYLNENLEGKMASMINDGE
;
A
#
# COMPACT_ATOMS: atom_id res chain seq x y z
N MET A 1 15.85 -63.28 55.69
CA MET A 1 14.67 -62.40 55.69
C MET A 1 15.05 -60.92 55.50
N ILE A 2 15.99 -60.39 56.29
CA ILE A 2 16.47 -58.99 56.19
C ILE A 2 17.00 -58.61 54.80
N TYR A 3 17.89 -59.42 54.20
CA TYR A 3 18.43 -59.14 52.86
C TYR A 3 17.38 -59.15 51.74
N GLY A 4 16.30 -59.94 51.89
CA GLY A 4 15.19 -59.95 50.94
C GLY A 4 14.34 -58.68 51.01
N ILE A 5 14.09 -58.18 52.21
CA ILE A 5 13.37 -56.91 52.43
C ILE A 5 14.18 -55.73 51.87
N ILE A 6 15.50 -55.73 52.09
CA ILE A 6 16.42 -54.71 51.54
C ILE A 6 16.40 -54.73 50.01
N GLY A 7 16.42 -55.92 49.39
CA GLY A 7 16.32 -56.04 47.93
C GLY A 7 15.03 -55.48 47.36
N ILE A 8 13.89 -55.75 48.00
CA ILE A 8 12.57 -55.23 47.59
C ILE A 8 12.52 -53.71 47.72
N ILE A 9 13.09 -53.13 48.77
CA ILE A 9 13.16 -51.68 48.97
C ILE A 9 14.00 -51.02 47.87
N ILE A 10 15.17 -51.58 47.54
CA ILE A 10 16.05 -51.05 46.48
C ILE A 10 15.34 -51.09 45.12
N ILE A 11 14.65 -52.19 44.81
CA ILE A 11 13.85 -52.33 43.59
C ILE A 11 12.73 -51.28 43.58
N GLY A 12 12.01 -51.10 44.69
CA GLY A 12 10.97 -50.07 44.81
C GLY A 12 11.49 -48.65 44.61
N ILE A 13 12.69 -48.33 45.10
CA ILE A 13 13.32 -47.02 44.88
C ILE A 13 13.65 -46.82 43.39
N PHE A 14 14.24 -47.82 42.73
CA PHE A 14 14.54 -47.73 41.30
C PHE A 14 13.29 -47.61 40.43
N LEU A 15 12.23 -48.35 40.74
CA LEU A 15 10.93 -48.22 40.05
C LEU A 15 10.24 -46.88 40.31
N GLY A 16 10.57 -46.20 41.40
CA GLY A 16 10.00 -44.92 41.77
C GLY A 16 10.60 -43.72 41.04
N ILE A 17 11.77 -43.86 40.42
CA ILE A 17 12.44 -42.76 39.72
C ILE A 17 11.71 -42.49 38.40
N LYS A 18 11.22 -41.27 38.23
CA LYS A 18 10.55 -40.81 37.01
C LYS A 18 11.17 -39.52 36.50
N ILE A 19 11.58 -39.54 35.23
CA ILE A 19 12.15 -38.36 34.57
C ILE A 19 11.04 -37.67 33.78
N ILE A 20 10.88 -36.37 34.00
CA ILE A 20 9.90 -35.54 33.28
C ILE A 20 10.65 -34.65 32.30
N SER A 21 10.24 -34.70 31.03
CA SER A 21 10.79 -33.87 29.97
C SER A 21 10.54 -32.38 30.24
N PRO A 22 11.40 -31.48 29.73
CA PRO A 22 11.17 -30.04 29.81
C PRO A 22 9.80 -29.63 29.27
N ARG A 23 9.19 -28.60 29.87
CA ARG A 23 7.84 -28.10 29.49
C ARG A 23 6.72 -29.15 29.58
N LYS A 24 6.89 -30.15 30.43
CA LYS A 24 5.82 -31.06 30.85
C LYS A 24 5.71 -31.03 32.36
N ALA A 25 4.48 -31.12 32.85
CA ALA A 25 4.19 -31.36 34.26
C ALA A 25 3.45 -32.68 34.40
N ALA A 26 3.61 -33.37 35.51
CA ALA A 26 2.79 -34.54 35.81
C ALA A 26 2.08 -34.39 37.14
N VAL A 27 0.76 -34.55 37.13
CA VAL A 27 -0.03 -34.56 38.36
C VAL A 27 0.00 -35.95 38.98
N VAL A 28 0.39 -36.03 40.25
CA VAL A 28 0.41 -37.28 41.03
C VAL A 28 -0.91 -37.46 41.73
N LEU A 29 -1.54 -38.59 41.45
CA LEU A 29 -2.75 -39.08 42.09
C LEU A 29 -2.36 -40.13 43.12
N ARG A 30 -2.85 -39.97 44.36
CA ARG A 30 -2.74 -40.97 45.41
C ARG A 30 -4.14 -41.34 45.87
N LEU A 31 -4.55 -42.59 45.67
CA LEU A 31 -5.85 -43.12 46.14
C LEU A 31 -7.04 -42.22 45.76
N GLY A 32 -7.03 -41.63 44.57
CA GLY A 32 -8.10 -40.78 44.05
C GLY A 32 -7.98 -39.28 44.34
N ASN A 33 -7.09 -38.85 45.23
CA ASN A 33 -6.84 -37.42 45.51
C ASN A 33 -5.56 -36.93 44.81
N THR A 34 -5.54 -35.64 44.46
CA THR A 34 -4.33 -34.96 43.99
C THR A 34 -3.39 -34.76 45.18
N ASN A 35 -2.14 -35.22 45.03
CA ASN A 35 -1.14 -35.13 46.09
C ASN A 35 -0.13 -34.00 45.82
N ARG A 36 0.52 -34.06 44.66
CA ARG A 36 1.57 -33.12 44.27
C ARG A 36 1.75 -33.08 42.75
N ILE A 37 2.47 -32.06 42.28
CA ILE A 37 2.86 -31.93 40.88
C ILE A 37 4.36 -32.19 40.75
N LEU A 38 4.71 -32.98 39.75
CA LEU A 38 6.08 -33.24 39.38
C LEU A 38 6.44 -32.32 38.22
N ARG A 39 7.47 -31.50 38.43
CA ARG A 39 8.00 -30.54 37.45
C ARG A 39 9.15 -31.17 36.67
N GLU A 40 9.74 -30.43 35.74
CA GLU A 40 10.85 -30.93 34.92
C GLU A 40 12.04 -31.43 35.76
N GLY A 41 12.67 -32.50 35.30
CA GLY A 41 13.81 -33.12 35.99
C GLY A 41 13.50 -34.46 36.65
N LEU A 42 14.38 -34.86 37.58
CA LEU A 42 14.31 -36.15 38.25
C LEU A 42 13.34 -36.08 39.43
N ASN A 43 12.26 -36.85 39.33
CA ASN A 43 11.21 -36.91 40.32
C ASN A 43 11.09 -38.31 40.91
N PHE A 44 10.56 -38.40 42.12
CA PHE A 44 10.30 -39.65 42.79
C PHE A 44 8.80 -39.86 42.99
N THR A 45 8.33 -41.05 42.64
CA THR A 45 6.95 -41.51 42.84
C THR A 45 6.96 -42.84 43.59
N ILE A 46 5.99 -43.05 44.47
CA ILE A 46 5.85 -44.32 45.19
C ILE A 46 5.21 -45.32 44.23
N PRO A 47 5.92 -46.36 43.78
CA PRO A 47 5.34 -47.35 42.87
C PRO A 47 4.15 -48.04 43.53
N PHE A 48 3.18 -48.48 42.73
CA PHE A 48 1.92 -49.16 43.13
C PHE A 48 0.83 -48.31 43.80
N ILE A 49 1.17 -47.22 44.50
CA ILE A 49 0.18 -46.38 45.21
C ILE A 49 -0.10 -45.08 44.44
N GLU A 50 0.90 -44.57 43.72
CA GLU A 50 0.81 -43.29 43.00
C GLU A 50 0.69 -43.51 41.49
N TRP A 51 -0.31 -42.87 40.89
CA TRP A 51 -0.45 -42.75 39.44
C TRP A 51 -0.11 -41.34 39.00
N THR A 52 0.35 -41.20 37.76
CA THR A 52 0.76 -39.90 37.22
C THR A 52 0.07 -39.64 35.89
N LYS A 53 -0.53 -38.47 35.74
CA LYS A 53 -1.01 -37.97 34.44
C LYS A 53 -0.13 -36.82 33.99
N SER A 54 0.52 -36.95 32.83
CA SER A 54 1.36 -35.91 32.26
C SER A 54 0.56 -34.93 31.41
N GLN A 55 0.81 -33.65 31.58
CA GLN A 55 0.26 -32.55 30.81
C GLN A 55 1.39 -31.75 30.15
N SER A 56 1.19 -31.36 28.89
CA SER A 56 2.12 -30.47 28.19
C SER A 56 1.87 -29.02 28.60
N LEU A 57 2.94 -28.29 28.92
CA LEU A 57 2.94 -26.85 29.17
C LEU A 57 3.37 -26.04 27.93
N ALA A 58 3.67 -26.73 26.82
CA ALA A 58 4.02 -26.07 25.57
C ALA A 58 2.82 -25.32 24.97
N LEU A 59 3.12 -24.30 24.16
CA LEU A 59 2.13 -23.61 23.35
C LEU A 59 1.46 -24.60 22.39
N MET A 60 0.14 -24.53 22.33
CA MET A 60 -0.70 -25.33 21.46
C MET A 60 -1.41 -24.40 20.48
N ASN A 61 -1.42 -24.80 19.22
CA ASN A 61 -2.15 -24.11 18.16
C ASN A 61 -3.42 -24.89 17.85
N LEU A 62 -4.55 -24.20 17.80
CA LEU A 62 -5.84 -24.76 17.43
C LEU A 62 -6.43 -23.96 16.29
N ASP A 63 -6.46 -24.60 15.13
CA ASP A 63 -7.15 -24.09 13.95
C ASP A 63 -8.63 -24.47 13.98
N VAL A 64 -9.48 -23.45 13.90
CA VAL A 64 -10.93 -23.56 13.90
C VAL A 64 -11.47 -22.83 12.68
N THR A 65 -12.30 -23.49 11.90
CA THR A 65 -13.00 -22.89 10.77
C THR A 65 -14.49 -23.02 11.01
N VAL A 66 -15.21 -21.92 10.88
CA VAL A 66 -16.63 -21.83 11.25
C VAL A 66 -17.41 -21.25 10.11
N ASP A 67 -18.48 -21.94 9.75
CA ASP A 67 -19.50 -21.41 8.85
C ASP A 67 -20.52 -20.59 9.65
N GLY A 68 -20.78 -19.39 9.16
CA GLY A 68 -21.70 -18.42 9.72
C GLY A 68 -22.47 -17.68 8.64
N ILE A 69 -23.42 -16.88 9.08
CA ILE A 69 -24.22 -15.99 8.24
C ILE A 69 -24.03 -14.59 8.80
N THR A 70 -23.70 -13.63 7.95
CA THR A 70 -23.53 -12.21 8.32
C THR A 70 -24.88 -11.56 8.60
N LEU A 71 -24.85 -10.33 9.10
CA LEU A 71 -26.05 -9.53 9.40
C LEU A 71 -27.01 -9.41 8.21
N ASP A 72 -26.46 -9.36 7.00
CA ASP A 72 -27.18 -9.20 5.74
C ASP A 72 -27.41 -10.51 4.99
N ASN A 73 -27.36 -11.64 5.72
CA ASN A 73 -27.72 -12.97 5.24
C ASN A 73 -26.79 -13.54 4.15
N VAL A 74 -25.49 -13.21 4.21
CA VAL A 74 -24.46 -13.80 3.34
C VAL A 74 -23.75 -14.94 4.07
N LYS A 75 -23.68 -16.10 3.41
CA LYS A 75 -22.91 -17.23 3.92
C LYS A 75 -21.42 -16.90 3.91
N THR A 76 -20.80 -17.08 5.06
CA THR A 76 -19.40 -16.73 5.28
C THR A 76 -18.71 -17.79 6.11
N THR A 77 -17.53 -18.21 5.66
CA THR A 77 -16.64 -19.11 6.39
C THR A 77 -15.48 -18.29 6.95
N VAL A 78 -15.29 -18.33 8.27
CA VAL A 78 -14.19 -17.63 8.95
C VAL A 78 -13.26 -18.64 9.61
N GLY A 79 -11.98 -18.55 9.30
CA GLY A 79 -10.90 -19.30 9.94
C GLY A 79 -10.24 -18.49 11.06
N LEU A 80 -10.03 -19.13 12.20
CA LEU A 80 -9.39 -18.58 13.38
C LEU A 80 -8.28 -19.53 13.84
N ASN A 81 -7.12 -18.98 14.19
CA ASN A 81 -6.07 -19.70 14.88
C ASN A 81 -5.99 -19.20 16.33
N VAL A 82 -6.13 -20.14 17.27
CA VAL A 82 -6.07 -19.86 18.70
C VAL A 82 -4.80 -20.49 19.26
N ILE A 83 -3.96 -19.66 19.86
CA ILE A 83 -2.73 -20.08 20.53
C ILE A 83 -2.95 -19.98 22.04
N PHE A 84 -2.81 -21.10 22.73
CA PHE A 84 -3.00 -21.17 24.18
C PHE A 84 -2.01 -22.15 24.81
N ARG A 85 -1.85 -22.06 26.12
CA ARG A 85 -1.04 -23.00 26.91
C ARG A 85 -1.69 -23.24 28.27
N VAL A 86 -1.29 -24.31 28.95
CA VAL A 86 -1.63 -24.49 30.36
C VAL A 86 -0.78 -23.53 31.18
N LYS A 87 -1.41 -22.79 32.11
CA LYS A 87 -0.69 -21.86 32.99
C LYS A 87 0.21 -22.67 33.92
N ASP A 88 1.46 -22.22 34.10
CA ASP A 88 2.46 -22.90 34.92
C ASP A 88 2.27 -22.66 36.43
N ASP A 89 1.05 -22.90 36.90
CA ASP A 89 0.64 -22.80 38.28
C ASP A 89 0.06 -24.15 38.72
N ASP A 90 0.29 -24.52 39.98
CA ASP A 90 -0.02 -25.85 40.48
C ASP A 90 -1.53 -26.14 40.39
N GLN A 91 -2.36 -25.18 40.78
CA GLN A 91 -3.82 -25.32 40.69
C GLN A 91 -4.28 -25.41 39.24
N SER A 92 -3.69 -24.60 38.35
CA SER A 92 -4.04 -24.55 36.93
C SER A 92 -3.71 -25.84 36.18
N ILE A 93 -2.59 -26.48 36.53
CA ILE A 93 -2.19 -27.79 35.98
C ILE A 93 -3.17 -28.87 36.43
N ILE A 94 -3.60 -28.88 37.69
CA ILE A 94 -4.61 -29.80 38.19
C ILE A 94 -5.94 -29.59 37.45
N ASP A 95 -6.39 -28.34 37.38
CA ASP A 95 -7.64 -27.95 36.74
C ASP A 95 -7.68 -28.39 35.27
N SER A 96 -6.59 -28.18 34.53
CA SER A 96 -6.48 -28.58 33.12
C SER A 96 -6.60 -30.10 32.89
N VAL A 97 -6.20 -30.91 33.88
CA VAL A 97 -6.19 -32.38 33.77
C VAL A 97 -7.52 -33.01 34.22
N PHE A 98 -8.25 -32.36 35.13
CA PHE A 98 -9.45 -32.96 35.74
C PHE A 98 -10.75 -32.23 35.46
N LYS A 99 -10.75 -30.92 35.17
CA LYS A 99 -12.01 -30.19 34.88
C LYS A 99 -12.53 -30.46 33.48
N ILE A 100 -11.66 -30.78 32.52
CA ILE A 100 -12.05 -31.06 31.14
C ILE A 100 -11.52 -32.43 30.70
N ASN A 101 -12.40 -33.26 30.13
CA ASN A 101 -12.01 -34.54 29.54
C ASN A 101 -11.25 -34.38 28.22
N ASP A 102 -11.72 -33.49 27.33
CA ASP A 102 -11.09 -33.18 26.05
C ASP A 102 -11.01 -31.64 25.86
N PRO A 103 -9.89 -31.00 26.27
CA PRO A 103 -9.75 -29.55 26.20
C PRO A 103 -9.81 -29.04 24.77
N ILE A 104 -9.25 -29.77 23.79
CA ILE A 104 -9.21 -29.33 22.39
C ILE A 104 -10.64 -29.25 21.84
N LYS A 105 -11.46 -30.27 22.08
CA LYS A 105 -12.85 -30.30 21.61
C LYS A 105 -13.71 -29.23 22.28
N THR A 106 -13.56 -29.05 23.60
CA THR A 106 -14.32 -28.04 24.34
C THR A 106 -13.96 -26.62 23.90
N ILE A 107 -12.66 -26.30 23.78
CA ILE A 107 -12.21 -24.99 23.32
C ILE A 107 -12.67 -24.73 21.89
N ARG A 108 -12.56 -25.72 21.00
CA ARG A 108 -13.07 -25.62 19.62
C ARG A 108 -14.55 -25.24 19.62
N ALA A 109 -15.39 -25.93 20.37
CA ALA A 109 -16.82 -25.64 20.45
C ALA A 109 -17.11 -24.23 21.00
N MET A 110 -16.35 -23.78 22.00
CA MET A 110 -16.48 -22.41 22.54
C MET A 110 -16.09 -21.36 21.51
N VAL A 111 -14.97 -21.56 20.82
CA VAL A 111 -14.52 -20.67 19.74
C VAL A 111 -15.56 -20.62 18.62
N GLU A 112 -16.10 -21.77 18.22
CA GLU A 112 -17.16 -21.88 17.20
C GLU A 112 -18.42 -21.10 17.60
N GLU A 113 -18.85 -21.20 18.86
CA GLU A 113 -19.99 -20.47 19.39
C GLU A 113 -19.76 -18.96 19.36
N GLN A 114 -18.63 -18.50 19.93
CA GLN A 114 -18.32 -17.06 20.03
C GLN A 114 -18.10 -16.44 18.65
N LEU A 115 -17.35 -17.13 17.77
CA LEU A 115 -17.09 -16.65 16.42
C LEU A 115 -18.39 -16.57 15.61
N ARG A 116 -19.27 -17.58 15.69
CA ARG A 116 -20.55 -17.57 14.99
C ARG A 116 -21.45 -16.43 15.46
N ALA A 117 -21.53 -16.20 16.78
CA ALA A 117 -22.28 -15.08 17.32
C ALA A 117 -21.74 -13.74 16.81
N LYS A 118 -20.42 -13.58 16.73
CA LYS A 118 -19.81 -12.34 16.26
C LYS A 118 -19.96 -12.11 14.76
N ILE A 119 -19.86 -13.15 13.93
CA ILE A 119 -20.09 -13.06 12.47
C ILE A 119 -21.46 -12.44 12.17
N PHE A 120 -22.49 -12.80 12.94
CA PHE A 120 -23.85 -12.28 12.76
C PHE A 120 -23.97 -10.76 13.02
N THR A 121 -23.00 -10.15 13.70
CA THR A 121 -23.02 -8.70 14.00
C THR A 121 -22.46 -7.82 12.87
N PHE A 122 -21.67 -8.40 11.96
CA PHE A 122 -21.02 -7.65 10.87
C PHE A 122 -21.72 -7.88 9.53
N GLN A 123 -21.66 -6.87 8.66
CA GLN A 123 -22.04 -6.99 7.26
C GLN A 123 -20.91 -7.64 6.44
N HIS A 124 -21.26 -8.27 5.32
CA HIS A 124 -20.32 -9.01 4.46
C HIS A 124 -19.16 -8.16 3.89
N ASP A 125 -19.34 -6.85 3.73
CA ASP A 125 -18.35 -5.91 3.21
C ASP A 125 -17.42 -5.38 4.31
N GLU A 126 -17.94 -5.16 5.52
CA GLU A 126 -17.17 -4.67 6.67
C GLU A 126 -16.30 -5.74 7.34
N ILE A 127 -16.70 -7.01 7.26
CA ILE A 127 -16.06 -8.11 7.99
C ILE A 127 -14.56 -8.27 7.65
N PHE A 128 -14.16 -7.92 6.43
CA PHE A 128 -12.76 -7.93 6.01
C PHE A 128 -11.91 -6.83 6.68
N GLY A 129 -12.50 -5.66 6.89
CA GLY A 129 -11.83 -4.53 7.53
C GLY A 129 -11.77 -4.67 9.05
N LYS A 130 -12.77 -5.36 9.65
CA LYS A 130 -12.92 -5.54 11.09
C LYS A 130 -12.34 -6.85 11.63
N ARG A 131 -11.38 -7.46 10.91
CA ARG A 131 -10.70 -8.70 11.34
C ARG A 131 -10.11 -8.62 12.75
N ASN A 132 -9.47 -7.50 13.07
CA ASN A 132 -8.85 -7.32 14.39
C ASN A 132 -9.91 -7.21 15.49
N GLU A 133 -11.00 -6.48 15.24
CA GLU A 133 -12.12 -6.32 16.17
C GLU A 133 -12.80 -7.67 16.47
N ILE A 134 -13.01 -8.51 15.45
CA ILE A 134 -13.49 -9.90 15.62
C ILE A 134 -12.54 -10.68 16.52
N GLY A 135 -11.22 -10.60 16.23
CA GLY A 135 -10.21 -11.32 16.99
C GLY A 135 -10.14 -10.90 18.45
N ASP A 136 -10.18 -9.59 18.72
CA ASP A 136 -10.06 -9.02 20.06
C ASP A 136 -11.27 -9.35 20.95
N GLU A 137 -12.49 -9.29 20.41
CA GLU A 137 -13.69 -9.66 21.17
C GLU A 137 -13.76 -11.16 21.48
N VAL A 138 -13.41 -11.99 20.49
CA VAL A 138 -13.32 -13.45 20.71
C VAL A 138 -12.21 -13.74 21.74
N LYS A 139 -11.10 -13.02 21.69
CA LYS A 139 -9.99 -13.13 22.65
C LYS A 139 -10.43 -12.80 24.07
N GLU A 140 -11.12 -11.68 24.28
CA GLU A 140 -11.59 -11.26 25.61
C GLU A 140 -12.52 -12.32 26.23
N THR A 141 -13.52 -12.75 25.47
CA THR A 141 -14.49 -13.74 25.94
C THR A 141 -13.86 -15.11 26.19
N LEU A 142 -12.97 -15.54 25.29
CA LEU A 142 -12.28 -16.82 25.40
C LEU A 142 -11.25 -16.83 26.54
N ALA A 143 -10.54 -15.72 26.77
CA ALA A 143 -9.55 -15.60 27.84
C ALA A 143 -10.19 -15.83 29.22
N SER A 144 -11.35 -15.23 29.47
CA SER A 144 -12.07 -15.42 30.74
C SER A 144 -12.45 -16.88 30.97
N LYS A 145 -12.99 -17.55 29.95
CA LYS A 145 -13.38 -18.97 30.04
C LYS A 145 -12.18 -19.90 30.18
N LEU A 146 -11.10 -19.67 29.43
CA LEU A 146 -9.88 -20.49 29.51
C LEU A 146 -9.22 -20.42 30.88
N HIS A 147 -9.27 -19.27 31.54
CA HIS A 147 -8.72 -19.09 32.88
C HIS A 147 -9.40 -20.00 33.92
N GLU A 148 -10.71 -20.24 33.80
CA GLU A 148 -11.45 -21.16 34.70
C GLU A 148 -10.97 -22.62 34.61
N PHE A 149 -10.36 -22.98 33.47
CA PHE A 149 -9.82 -24.30 33.18
C PHE A 149 -8.31 -24.41 33.40
N GLY A 150 -7.67 -23.38 33.95
CA GLY A 150 -6.22 -23.36 34.17
C GLY A 150 -5.40 -23.16 32.89
N MET A 151 -6.01 -22.61 31.84
CA MET A 151 -5.34 -22.30 30.58
C MET A 151 -5.16 -20.79 30.41
N GLU A 152 -4.06 -20.42 29.77
CA GLU A 152 -3.72 -19.06 29.42
C GLU A 152 -3.79 -18.90 27.90
N LEU A 153 -4.53 -17.88 27.47
CA LEU A 153 -4.63 -17.50 26.07
C LEU A 153 -3.44 -16.61 25.70
N ASP A 154 -2.68 -16.98 24.67
CA ASP A 154 -1.57 -16.20 24.16
C ASP A 154 -2.07 -15.22 23.08
N SER A 155 -2.64 -15.75 22.01
CA SER A 155 -3.15 -14.95 20.90
C SER A 155 -4.28 -15.63 20.14
N VAL A 156 -5.14 -14.79 19.55
CA VAL A 156 -6.22 -15.18 18.63
C VAL A 156 -5.99 -14.43 17.34
N GLN A 157 -5.93 -15.16 16.22
CA GLN A 157 -5.61 -14.60 14.92
C GLN A 157 -6.67 -15.04 13.90
N VAL A 158 -7.31 -14.07 13.24
CA VAL A 158 -8.20 -14.33 12.11
C VAL A 158 -7.35 -14.66 10.88
N LYS A 159 -7.49 -15.87 10.34
CA LYS A 159 -6.76 -16.33 9.15
C LYS A 159 -7.46 -15.84 7.88
N ASP A 160 -8.48 -16.58 7.46
CA ASP A 160 -9.17 -16.38 6.19
C ASP A 160 -10.65 -16.13 6.42
N ILE A 161 -11.21 -15.24 5.60
CA ILE A 161 -12.65 -14.99 5.53
C ILE A 161 -13.05 -15.27 4.09
N GLN A 162 -13.98 -16.19 3.89
CA GLN A 162 -14.49 -16.60 2.59
C GLN A 162 -15.99 -16.33 2.54
N LEU A 163 -16.43 -15.55 1.55
CA LEU A 163 -17.85 -15.34 1.26
C LEU A 163 -18.33 -16.32 0.20
N ASP A 164 -19.64 -16.44 0.05
CA ASP A 164 -20.25 -17.07 -1.11
C ASP A 164 -19.67 -16.51 -2.42
N ALA A 165 -19.30 -17.41 -3.34
CA ALA A 165 -18.63 -17.05 -4.59
C ALA A 165 -19.44 -16.06 -5.43
N LEU A 166 -20.77 -16.19 -5.44
CA LEU A 166 -21.64 -15.32 -6.22
C LEU A 166 -21.66 -13.89 -5.66
N VAL A 167 -21.64 -13.75 -4.32
CA VAL A 167 -21.56 -12.44 -3.66
C VAL A 167 -20.19 -11.81 -3.90
N MET A 168 -19.11 -12.59 -3.76
CA MET A 168 -17.76 -12.11 -4.00
C MET A 168 -17.57 -11.63 -5.45
N GLU A 169 -18.11 -12.35 -6.43
CA GLU A 169 -18.09 -11.94 -7.84
C GLU A 169 -18.85 -10.62 -8.05
N ALA A 170 -20.05 -10.50 -7.49
CA ALA A 170 -20.84 -9.26 -7.56
C ALA A 170 -20.09 -8.06 -6.94
N MET A 171 -19.47 -8.23 -5.77
CA MET A 171 -18.65 -7.20 -5.14
C MET A 171 -17.45 -6.81 -6.02
N ASN A 172 -16.75 -7.79 -6.57
CA ASN A 172 -15.61 -7.54 -7.47
C ASN A 172 -16.05 -6.75 -8.71
N ASN A 173 -17.23 -7.04 -9.25
CA ASN A 173 -17.80 -6.29 -10.38
C ASN A 173 -18.14 -4.85 -9.98
N VAL A 174 -18.72 -4.62 -8.81
CA VAL A 174 -19.00 -3.26 -8.30
C VAL A 174 -17.71 -2.47 -8.08
N VAL A 175 -16.71 -3.07 -7.43
CA VAL A 175 -15.40 -2.43 -7.19
C VAL A 175 -14.68 -2.13 -8.51
N SER A 176 -14.71 -3.06 -9.47
CA SER A 176 -14.15 -2.88 -10.81
C SER A 176 -14.84 -1.72 -11.53
N ALA A 177 -16.18 -1.67 -11.52
CA ALA A 177 -16.94 -0.58 -12.13
C ALA A 177 -16.64 0.78 -11.49
N GLN A 178 -16.53 0.84 -10.15
CA GLN A 178 -16.15 2.06 -9.44
C GLN A 178 -14.73 2.52 -9.78
N LYS A 179 -13.76 1.59 -9.84
CA LYS A 179 -12.38 1.87 -10.26
C LYS A 179 -12.34 2.38 -11.70
N ASN A 180 -13.07 1.75 -12.61
CA ASN A 180 -13.15 2.18 -14.02
C ASN A 180 -13.78 3.57 -14.16
N LYS A 181 -14.86 3.84 -13.42
CA LYS A 181 -15.48 5.17 -13.39
C LYS A 181 -14.50 6.23 -12.87
N LYS A 182 -13.79 5.94 -11.78
CA LYS A 182 -12.79 6.85 -11.21
C LYS A 182 -11.64 7.10 -12.19
N ALA A 183 -11.13 6.04 -12.83
CA ALA A 183 -10.08 6.15 -13.84
C ALA A 183 -10.53 7.01 -15.02
N ALA A 184 -11.75 6.82 -15.52
CA ALA A 184 -12.30 7.63 -16.62
C ALA A 184 -12.47 9.11 -16.24
N ILE A 185 -12.87 9.42 -15.01
CA ILE A 185 -12.94 10.80 -14.50
C ILE A 185 -11.54 11.41 -14.43
N THR A 186 -10.59 10.71 -13.83
CA THR A 186 -9.20 11.19 -13.74
C THR A 186 -8.57 11.38 -15.11
N GLU A 187 -8.86 10.50 -16.08
CA GLU A 187 -8.39 10.67 -17.47
C GLU A 187 -9.04 11.89 -18.14
N ALA A 188 -10.34 12.11 -17.96
CA ALA A 188 -11.04 13.27 -18.50
C ALA A 188 -10.51 14.58 -17.88
N GLU A 189 -10.25 14.60 -16.58
CA GLU A 189 -9.64 15.73 -15.87
C GLU A 189 -8.22 16.00 -16.41
N GLY A 190 -7.40 14.96 -16.54
CA GLY A 190 -6.05 15.10 -17.11
C GLY A 190 -6.04 15.59 -18.56
N ARG A 191 -6.99 15.13 -19.40
CA ARG A 191 -7.15 15.64 -20.78
C ARG A 191 -7.53 17.11 -20.79
N LYS A 192 -8.48 17.52 -19.95
CA LYS A 192 -8.90 18.92 -19.83
C LYS A 192 -7.74 19.81 -19.38
N GLU A 193 -6.98 19.37 -18.38
CA GLU A 193 -5.82 20.11 -17.88
C GLU A 193 -4.72 20.22 -18.96
N ALA A 194 -4.45 19.15 -19.69
CA ALA A 194 -3.50 19.17 -20.81
C ALA A 194 -3.93 20.12 -21.93
N GLU A 195 -5.22 20.18 -22.27
CA GLU A 195 -5.76 21.12 -23.26
C GLU A 195 -5.63 22.58 -22.81
N ILE A 196 -5.88 22.87 -21.52
CA ILE A 196 -5.70 24.20 -20.94
C ILE A 196 -4.23 24.62 -21.00
N LEU A 197 -3.32 23.76 -20.53
CA LEU A 197 -1.88 24.04 -20.55
C LEU A 197 -1.36 24.27 -21.97
N LYS A 198 -1.89 23.52 -22.95
CA LYS A 198 -1.55 23.72 -24.36
C LYS A 198 -2.05 25.08 -24.88
N ALA A 199 -3.31 25.44 -24.58
CA ALA A 199 -3.87 26.73 -24.98
C ALA A 199 -3.14 27.92 -24.33
N GLU A 200 -2.75 27.78 -23.07
CA GLU A 200 -1.92 28.77 -22.35
C GLU A 200 -0.53 28.87 -22.97
N GLY A 201 0.11 27.74 -23.27
CA GLY A 201 1.39 27.68 -23.99
C GLY A 201 1.33 28.36 -25.35
N ASP A 202 0.28 28.10 -26.15
CA ASP A 202 0.08 28.72 -27.46
C ASP A 202 -0.16 30.24 -27.36
N LYS A 203 -0.93 30.68 -26.35
CA LYS A 203 -1.15 32.11 -26.07
C LYS A 203 0.16 32.80 -25.70
N GLU A 204 0.93 32.18 -24.81
CA GLU A 204 2.19 32.71 -24.32
C GLU A 204 3.25 32.75 -25.43
N MET A 205 3.35 31.69 -26.22
CA MET A 205 4.17 31.64 -27.43
C MET A 205 3.84 32.79 -28.40
N LYS A 206 2.55 33.02 -28.69
CA LYS A 206 2.13 34.14 -29.55
C LYS A 206 2.48 35.51 -28.95
N ARG A 207 2.34 35.67 -27.63
CA ARG A 207 2.73 36.89 -26.92
C ARG A 207 4.23 37.15 -27.07
N LEU A 208 5.05 36.15 -26.76
CA LEU A 208 6.51 36.21 -26.86
C LEU A 208 6.98 36.48 -28.30
N LEU A 209 6.34 35.86 -29.30
CA LEU A 209 6.62 36.14 -30.72
C LEU A 209 6.24 37.59 -31.10
N GLY A 210 5.10 38.09 -30.62
CA GLY A 210 4.68 39.48 -30.82
C GLY A 210 5.66 40.49 -30.23
N GLU A 211 6.08 40.25 -28.99
CA GLU A 211 7.09 41.06 -28.30
C GLU A 211 8.45 41.00 -28.99
N GLY A 212 8.88 39.80 -29.41
CA GLY A 212 10.11 39.59 -30.16
C GLY A 212 10.10 40.34 -31.50
N MET A 213 9.00 40.28 -32.26
CA MET A 213 8.86 41.01 -33.52
C MET A 213 8.85 42.54 -33.30
N ALA A 214 8.17 43.03 -32.27
CA ALA A 214 8.15 44.47 -31.95
C ALA A 214 9.54 44.97 -31.53
N ALA A 215 10.23 44.22 -30.67
CA ALA A 215 11.61 44.50 -30.26
C ALA A 215 12.57 44.47 -31.46
N GLN A 216 12.44 43.47 -32.33
CA GLN A 216 13.23 43.38 -33.56
C GLN A 216 12.98 44.58 -34.48
N ARG A 217 11.72 44.97 -34.70
CA ARG A 217 11.38 46.16 -35.50
C ARG A 217 11.97 47.43 -34.92
N LYS A 218 11.92 47.58 -33.59
CA LYS A 218 12.52 48.72 -32.91
C LYS A 218 14.04 48.74 -33.09
N ALA A 219 14.72 47.61 -32.87
CA ALA A 219 16.17 47.52 -33.05
C ALA A 219 16.61 47.85 -34.49
N ILE A 220 15.85 47.40 -35.49
CA ILE A 220 16.08 47.76 -36.90
C ILE A 220 15.90 49.26 -37.13
N ALA A 221 14.82 49.86 -36.63
CA ALA A 221 14.57 51.29 -36.77
C ALA A 221 15.62 52.16 -36.05
N ASP A 222 16.05 51.75 -34.86
CA ASP A 222 17.11 52.40 -34.09
C ASP A 222 18.45 52.29 -34.83
N GLY A 223 18.78 51.11 -35.37
CA GLY A 223 19.97 50.89 -36.19
C GLY A 223 20.00 51.75 -37.46
N PHE A 224 18.86 51.86 -38.16
CA PHE A 224 18.75 52.77 -39.30
C PHE A 224 18.88 54.24 -38.92
N SER A 225 18.29 54.65 -37.79
CA SER A 225 18.41 56.03 -37.29
C SER A 225 19.86 56.37 -36.98
N GLN A 226 20.59 55.45 -36.34
CA GLN A 226 22.01 55.61 -36.06
C GLN A 226 22.84 55.72 -37.35
N SER A 227 22.58 54.85 -38.35
CA SER A 227 23.24 54.95 -39.66
C SER A 227 22.99 56.29 -40.36
N ILE A 228 21.76 56.83 -40.25
CA ILE A 228 21.43 58.16 -40.79
C ILE A 228 22.24 59.26 -40.07
N ASP A 229 22.32 59.20 -38.74
CA ASP A 229 23.07 60.17 -37.95
C ASP A 229 24.59 60.12 -38.25
N GLU A 230 25.16 58.93 -38.45
CA GLU A 230 26.56 58.75 -38.85
C GLU A 230 26.84 59.33 -40.25
N ILE A 231 25.96 59.07 -41.23
CA ILE A 231 26.10 59.61 -42.60
C ILE A 231 25.97 61.15 -42.60
N LYS A 232 25.03 61.70 -41.84
CA LYS A 232 24.83 63.15 -41.71
C LYS A 232 25.98 63.87 -41.01
N ASN A 233 26.69 63.19 -40.11
CA ASN A 233 27.89 63.71 -39.48
C ASN A 233 29.12 63.65 -40.38
N ALA A 234 29.18 62.68 -41.32
CA ALA A 234 30.25 62.55 -42.29
C ALA A 234 30.18 63.59 -43.42
N ASP A 235 28.98 64.02 -43.82
CA ASP A 235 28.79 65.06 -44.84
C ASP A 235 27.51 65.88 -44.60
N LYS A 236 27.63 67.21 -44.49
CA LYS A 236 26.55 68.11 -44.02
C LYS A 236 25.58 68.56 -45.13
N ASP A 237 25.88 68.29 -46.40
CA ASP A 237 25.10 68.77 -47.56
C ASP A 237 24.23 67.67 -48.22
N LEU A 238 24.20 66.46 -47.68
CA LEU A 238 23.36 65.37 -48.19
C LEU A 238 21.88 65.62 -47.91
N LYS A 239 21.08 65.70 -48.97
CA LYS A 239 19.62 65.80 -48.87
C LYS A 239 19.07 64.44 -48.40
N GLY A 240 18.20 64.44 -47.40
CA GLY A 240 17.64 63.21 -46.79
C GLY A 240 16.94 62.24 -47.75
N ARG A 241 16.70 62.64 -49.01
CA ARG A 241 16.18 61.78 -50.08
C ARG A 241 17.22 60.78 -50.60
N GLU A 242 18.47 61.19 -50.76
CA GLU A 242 19.56 60.33 -51.28
C GLU A 242 19.98 59.27 -50.24
N ILE A 243 19.98 59.65 -48.95
CA ILE A 243 20.23 58.72 -47.84
C ILE A 243 19.13 57.65 -47.79
N LEU A 244 17.87 58.04 -47.98
CA LEU A 244 16.75 57.11 -48.01
C LEU A 244 16.83 56.15 -49.21
N ASP A 245 17.19 56.64 -50.39
CA ASP A 245 17.33 55.81 -51.60
C ASP A 245 18.47 54.78 -51.45
N PHE A 246 19.61 55.17 -50.87
CA PHE A 246 20.70 54.23 -50.55
C PHE A 246 20.28 53.18 -49.51
N LEU A 247 19.58 53.60 -48.45
CA LEU A 247 19.08 52.70 -47.40
C LEU A 247 18.08 51.67 -47.95
N LEU A 248 17.18 52.10 -48.83
CA LEU A 248 16.22 51.24 -49.53
C LEU A 248 16.93 50.27 -50.48
N ALA A 249 17.97 50.71 -51.18
CA ALA A 249 18.78 49.84 -52.03
C ALA A 249 19.53 48.78 -51.22
N ALA A 250 20.16 49.16 -50.10
CA ALA A 250 20.85 48.23 -49.21
C ALA A 250 19.89 47.20 -48.58
N SER A 251 18.75 47.66 -48.06
CA SER A 251 17.69 46.79 -47.51
C SER A 251 17.14 45.81 -48.54
N ARG A 252 17.04 46.23 -49.82
CA ARG A 252 16.65 45.34 -50.92
C ARG A 252 17.67 44.23 -51.14
N ILE A 253 18.96 44.54 -51.13
CA ILE A 253 20.04 43.55 -51.30
C ILE A 253 20.05 42.55 -50.13
N GLU A 254 19.93 43.04 -48.90
CA GLU A 254 19.89 42.17 -47.70
C GLU A 254 18.64 41.28 -47.70
N THR A 255 17.49 41.82 -48.13
CA THR A 255 16.26 41.03 -48.29
C THR A 255 16.44 39.94 -49.35
N LEU A 256 17.14 40.24 -50.45
CA LEU A 256 17.45 39.26 -51.50
C LEU A 256 18.41 38.17 -51.01
N GLU A 257 19.41 38.52 -50.21
CA GLU A 257 20.32 37.55 -49.59
C GLU A 257 19.56 36.59 -48.67
N ARG A 258 18.68 37.13 -47.81
CA ARG A 258 17.90 36.33 -46.86
C ARG A 258 16.92 35.38 -47.56
N VAL A 259 16.30 35.83 -48.66
CA VAL A 259 15.41 34.99 -49.49
C VAL A 259 16.20 33.92 -50.24
N GLY A 260 17.45 34.21 -50.63
CA GLY A 260 18.36 33.24 -51.24
C GLY A 260 18.81 32.12 -50.31
N GLN A 261 18.94 32.38 -49.01
CA GLN A 261 19.34 31.37 -48.01
C GLN A 261 18.20 30.40 -47.64
N ASP A 262 16.94 30.82 -47.68
CA ASP A 262 15.76 30.01 -47.30
C ASP A 262 15.20 29.16 -48.46
N ASN A 263 15.98 28.98 -49.54
CA ASN A 263 15.71 28.10 -50.68
C ASN A 263 14.41 28.42 -51.45
N ALA A 264 14.04 29.70 -51.56
CA ALA A 264 12.86 30.13 -52.30
C ALA A 264 13.05 30.00 -53.82
N LYS A 265 12.17 29.23 -54.47
CA LYS A 265 12.25 28.88 -55.92
C LYS A 265 11.64 29.93 -56.86
N VAL A 266 10.88 30.90 -56.34
CA VAL A 266 10.22 31.97 -57.10
C VAL A 266 10.29 33.27 -56.31
N ILE A 267 10.93 34.30 -56.87
CA ILE A 267 11.01 35.66 -56.32
C ILE A 267 10.26 36.59 -57.28
N TYR A 268 9.15 37.17 -56.83
CA TYR A 268 8.45 38.20 -57.60
C TYR A 268 9.09 39.57 -57.29
N LEU A 269 9.91 40.05 -58.22
CA LEU A 269 10.41 41.42 -58.21
C LEU A 269 9.36 42.30 -58.90
N ASN A 270 8.79 43.27 -58.18
CA ASN A 270 7.95 44.29 -58.79
C ASN A 270 8.86 45.29 -59.53
N GLU A 271 8.84 45.27 -60.87
CA GLU A 271 9.70 46.07 -61.74
C GLU A 271 9.33 47.57 -61.82
N ASN A 272 8.23 48.03 -61.21
CA ASN A 272 7.73 49.40 -61.43
C ASN A 272 8.41 50.53 -60.62
N LEU A 273 9.66 50.37 -60.20
CA LEU A 273 10.46 51.46 -59.59
C LEU A 273 11.72 51.82 -60.38
N GLU A 274 12.16 51.01 -61.33
CA GLU A 274 13.32 51.34 -62.18
C GLU A 274 13.04 52.55 -63.10
N GLY A 275 11.77 52.77 -63.46
CA GLY A 275 11.35 53.92 -64.27
C GLY A 275 11.51 55.29 -63.62
N LYS A 276 11.67 55.40 -62.29
CA LYS A 276 11.85 56.69 -61.60
C LYS A 276 13.31 57.09 -61.36
N MET A 277 14.24 56.14 -61.42
CA MET A 277 15.67 56.43 -61.37
C MET A 277 16.16 56.96 -62.73
N ALA A 278 15.64 56.39 -63.84
CA ALA A 278 15.95 56.88 -65.19
C ALA A 278 15.40 58.28 -65.46
N SER A 279 14.24 58.64 -64.90
CA SER A 279 13.62 59.95 -65.11
C SER A 279 14.24 61.09 -64.28
N MET A 280 15.12 60.81 -63.31
CA MET A 280 15.84 61.87 -62.58
C MET A 280 17.25 62.13 -63.13
N ILE A 281 17.76 61.27 -64.02
CA ILE A 281 19.05 61.47 -64.72
C ILE A 281 18.84 62.25 -66.04
N ASN A 282 17.65 62.20 -66.63
CA ASN A 282 17.39 62.80 -67.95
C ASN A 282 16.73 64.20 -67.94
N ASP A 283 16.34 64.72 -66.77
CA ASP A 283 15.80 66.10 -66.62
C ASP A 283 16.93 67.11 -66.24
N GLY A 284 18.12 66.90 -66.81
CA GLY A 284 19.35 67.67 -66.55
C GLY A 284 20.05 68.23 -67.79
N GLU A 285 19.39 68.25 -68.96
CA GLU A 285 19.80 69.01 -70.16
C GLU A 285 18.62 69.79 -70.75
#